data_AF-A0A7W4C0W8-F1
#
_entry.id   AF-A0A7W4C0W8-F1
#
_cell.length_a   1.000
_cell.length_b   1.000
_cell.length_c   1.000
_cell.angle_alpha   90.00
_cell.angle_beta   90.00
_cell.angle_gamma   90.00
#
_symmetry.space_group_name_H-M   'P 1'
#
loop_
_entity.id
_entity.type
_entity.pdbx_description
1 polymer ?
#
loop_
_entity_poly.entity_id
_entity_poly.type
_entity_poly.pdbx_seq_one_letter_code
_entity_poly.pdbx_strand_id
1 'polypeptide(L)' 'DKIAVSARVYRVIELTSANFSSMYQDVAHNRPTEINEINGYICQQAKIHHLNVPNNQYLVDKVLQLSKS' A
#
# COMPACT_ATOMS: atom_id res chain seq x y z
N ASP A 1 -16.26 1.17 12.85
CA ASP A 1 -15.57 1.76 14.01
C ASP A 1 -14.08 1.93 13.67
N LYS A 2 -13.59 3.18 13.68
CA LYS A 2 -12.19 3.50 13.36
C LYS A 2 -11.21 2.91 14.37
N ILE A 3 -11.60 2.82 15.64
CA ILE A 3 -10.72 2.32 16.71
C ILE A 3 -10.46 0.83 16.52
N ALA A 4 -11.51 0.04 16.31
CA ALA A 4 -11.38 -1.38 16.03
C ALA A 4 -10.51 -1.67 14.78
N VAL A 5 -10.67 -0.87 13.71
CA VAL A 5 -9.86 -1.00 12.49
C VAL A 5 -8.39 -0.69 12.77
N SER A 6 -8.10 0.43 13.44
CA SER A 6 -6.72 0.80 13.78
C SER A 6 -6.06 -0.24 14.70
N ALA A 7 -6.77 -0.73 15.72
CA ALA A 7 -6.27 -1.78 16.60
C ALA A 7 -5.91 -3.05 15.83
N ARG A 8 -6.76 -3.45 14.87
CA ARG A 8 -6.48 -4.60 14.00
C ARG A 8 -5.24 -4.38 13.12
N VAL A 9 -5.06 -3.19 12.56
CA VAL A 9 -3.87 -2.85 11.76
C VAL A 9 -2.60 -3.01 12.60
N TYR A 10 -2.55 -2.41 13.80
CA TYR A 10 -1.39 -2.54 14.68
C TYR A 10 -1.14 -3.97 15.14
N ARG A 11 -2.22 -4.74 15.38
CA ARG A 11 -2.12 -6.16 15.74
C ARG A 11 -1.47 -7.00 14.63
N VAL A 12 -1.86 -6.76 13.37
CA VAL A 12 -1.23 -7.46 12.23
C VAL A 12 0.24 -7.08 12.11
N ILE A 13 0.57 -5.78 12.24
CA ILE A 13 1.96 -5.30 12.21
C ILE A 13 2.81 -6.00 13.28
N GLU A 14 2.31 -6.12 14.51
CA GLU A 14 2.99 -6.82 15.61
C GLU A 14 3.24 -8.30 15.26
N LEU A 15 2.19 -9.01 14.84
CA LEU A 15 2.24 -10.44 14.55
C LEU A 15 3.12 -10.80 13.35
N THR A 16 3.30 -9.88 12.41
CA THR A 16 4.12 -10.09 11.21
C THR A 16 5.42 -9.28 11.24
N SER A 17 5.86 -8.82 12.40
CA SER A 17 7.02 -7.93 12.54
C SER A 17 8.34 -8.51 12.02
N ALA A 18 8.49 -9.83 12.03
CA ALA A 18 9.66 -10.53 11.48
C ALA A 18 9.52 -10.87 9.98
N ASN A 19 8.40 -10.52 9.34
CA ASN A 19 8.11 -10.90 7.96
C ASN A 19 8.42 -9.77 6.98
N PHE A 20 8.75 -10.14 5.74
CA PHE A 20 8.69 -9.23 4.60
C PHE A 20 7.33 -9.33 3.92
N SER A 21 6.70 -8.19 3.62
CA SER A 21 5.41 -8.17 2.94
C SER A 21 5.49 -8.76 1.53
N SER A 22 4.38 -9.25 0.98
CA SER A 22 4.34 -9.77 -0.39
C SER A 22 4.86 -8.75 -1.39
N MET A 23 4.35 -7.51 -1.32
CA MET A 23 4.77 -6.43 -2.21
C MET A 23 6.27 -6.09 -2.10
N TYR A 24 6.86 -6.20 -0.90
CA TYR A 24 8.32 -6.07 -0.74
C TYR A 24 9.04 -7.20 -1.48
N GLN A 25 8.57 -8.43 -1.32
CA GLN A 25 9.16 -9.59 -2.00
C GLN A 25 9.00 -9.48 -3.52
N ASP A 26 7.89 -8.94 -4.01
CA ASP A 26 7.69 -8.72 -5.44
C ASP A 26 8.74 -7.76 -6.00
N VAL A 27 8.99 -6.64 -5.32
CA VAL A 27 10.08 -5.72 -5.67
C VAL A 27 11.44 -6.43 -5.63
N ALA A 28 11.74 -7.14 -4.54
CA ALA A 28 13.04 -7.80 -4.36
C ALA A 28 13.32 -8.90 -5.41
N HIS A 29 12.28 -9.52 -5.97
CA HIS A 29 12.38 -10.59 -6.97
C HIS A 29 12.01 -10.12 -8.38
N ASN A 30 11.90 -8.81 -8.63
CA ASN A 30 11.54 -8.22 -9.93
C ASN A 30 10.21 -8.75 -10.50
N ARG A 31 9.21 -8.93 -9.63
CA ARG A 31 7.85 -9.34 -10.00
C ARG A 31 6.91 -8.13 -10.00
N PRO A 32 5.81 -8.20 -10.76
CA PRO A 32 4.75 -7.19 -10.67
C PRO A 32 4.22 -7.07 -9.24
N THR A 33 3.99 -5.83 -8.79
CA THR A 33 3.38 -5.54 -7.48
C THR A 33 1.89 -5.26 -7.62
N GLU A 34 1.13 -5.43 -6.54
CA GLU A 34 -0.29 -5.09 -6.46
C GLU A 34 -0.54 -3.59 -6.14
N ILE A 35 0.47 -2.71 -6.30
CA ILE A 35 0.38 -1.31 -5.85
C ILE A 35 -0.78 -0.54 -6.50
N ASN A 36 -1.05 -0.81 -7.79
CA ASN A 36 -2.13 -0.16 -8.53
C ASN A 36 -3.51 -0.64 -8.05
N GLU A 37 -3.64 -1.93 -7.72
CA GLU A 37 -4.91 -2.50 -7.28
C GLU A 37 -5.25 -2.10 -5.83
N ILE A 38 -4.24 -1.92 -4.96
CA ILE A 38 -4.46 -1.54 -3.56
C ILE A 38 -4.51 0.00 -3.41
N ASN A 39 -3.37 0.68 -3.58
CA ASN A 39 -3.31 2.12 -3.35
C ASN A 39 -3.77 2.91 -4.58
N GLY A 40 -3.50 2.41 -5.79
CA GLY A 40 -3.97 3.05 -7.02
C GLY A 40 -5.50 3.12 -7.09
N TYR A 41 -6.20 2.08 -6.64
CA TYR A 41 -7.66 2.09 -6.51
C TYR A 41 -8.13 3.19 -5.55
N ILE A 42 -7.47 3.36 -4.39
CA ILE A 42 -7.78 4.46 -3.46
C ILE A 42 -7.61 5.82 -4.15
N CYS A 43 -6.50 6.03 -4.88
CA CYS A 43 -6.26 7.26 -5.63
C CYS A 43 -7.33 7.52 -6.70
N GLN A 44 -7.76 6.47 -7.41
CA GLN A 44 -8.83 6.56 -8.40
C GLN A 44 -10.16 6.96 -7.77
N GLN A 45 -10.57 6.31 -6.67
CA GLN A 45 -11.79 6.65 -5.96
C GLN A 45 -11.73 8.06 -5.38
N ALA A 46 -10.59 8.45 -4.81
CA ALA A 46 -10.39 9.80 -4.29
C ALA A 46 -10.55 10.87 -5.37
N LYS A 47 -10.08 10.62 -6.60
CA LYS A 47 -10.30 11.52 -7.74
C LYS A 47 -11.78 11.68 -8.09
N ILE A 48 -12.55 10.60 -8.10
CA ILE A 48 -14.00 10.61 -8.38
C ILE A 48 -14.75 11.41 -7.30
N HIS A 49 -14.35 11.26 -6.04
CA HIS A 49 -15.01 11.91 -4.90
C HIS A 49 -14.40 13.27 -4.52
N HIS A 50 -13.47 13.81 -5.31
CA HIS A 50 -12.76 15.06 -5.04
C HIS A 50 -12.08 15.10 -3.66
N LEU A 51 -11.50 13.97 -3.23
CA LEU A 51 -10.75 13.83 -1.98
C LEU A 51 -9.25 13.88 -2.23
N ASN A 52 -8.52 14.48 -1.29
CA ASN A 52 -7.06 14.51 -1.31
C ASN A 52 -6.49 13.31 -0.56
N VAL A 53 -5.68 12.49 -1.25
CA VAL A 53 -5.01 11.30 -0.67
C VAL A 53 -3.49 11.32 -0.92
N PRO A 54 -2.78 12.39 -0.49
CA PRO A 54 -1.38 12.61 -0.86
C PRO A 54 -0.45 11.45 -0.45
N ASN A 55 -0.72 10.81 0.68
CA ASN A 55 0.08 9.67 1.15
C ASN A 55 -0.07 8.43 0.26
N ASN A 56 -1.29 8.12 -0.19
CA ASN A 56 -1.51 6.98 -1.10
C ASN A 56 -0.85 7.25 -2.46
N GLN A 57 -0.99 8.46 -2.99
CA GLN A 57 -0.36 8.83 -4.26
C GLN A 57 1.17 8.74 -4.16
N TYR A 58 1.75 9.29 -3.10
CA TYR A 58 3.19 9.19 -2.87
C TYR A 58 3.68 7.73 -2.81
N LEU A 59 2.96 6.86 -2.11
CA LEU A 59 3.32 5.44 -2.01
C LEU A 59 3.20 4.72 -3.36
N VAL A 60 2.17 5.03 -4.15
CA VAL A 60 2.02 4.50 -5.52
C VAL A 60 3.23 4.87 -6.35
N ASP A 61 3.58 6.17 -6.38
CA ASP A 61 4.68 6.67 -7.19
C ASP A 61 6.01 6.04 -6.77
N LYS A 62 6.24 5.88 -5.46
CA LYS A 62 7.46 5.28 -4.93
C LYS A 62 7.59 3.80 -5.25
N VAL A 63 6.54 3.01 -5.06
CA VAL A 63 6.63 1.56 -5.35
C VAL A 63 6.75 1.34 -6.86
N LEU A 64 6.05 2.12 -7.70
CA LEU A 64 6.22 2.06 -9.14
C LEU A 64 7.63 2.43 -9.60
N GLN A 65 8.35 3.32 -8.88
CA GLN A 65 9.76 3.60 -9.14
C GLN A 65 10.65 2.40 -8.80
N LEU A 66 10.40 1.75 -7.65
CA LEU A 66 11.16 0.58 -7.22
C LEU A 66 10.97 -0.62 -8.16
N SER A 67 9.76 -0.86 -8.67
CA SER A 67 9.46 -1.98 -9.57
C SER A 67 9.98 -1.82 -11.01
N LYS A 68 10.55 -0.66 -11.37
CA LYS A 68 11.10 -0.38 -12.71
C LYS A 68 12.63 -0.54 -12.80
N SER A 69 13.29 -0.77 -11.67
CA SER A 69 14.74 -0.97 -11.57
C SER A 69 15.09 -2.44 -11.72
#